data_AF-A0A9Q8FKK6-F1
#
_entry.id   AF-A0A9Q8FKK6-F1
#
_cell.length_a   1.000
_cell.length_b   1.000
_cell.length_c   1.000
_cell.angle_alpha   90.00
_cell.angle_beta   90.00
_cell.angle_gamma   90.00
#
_symmetry.space_group_name_H-M   'P 1'
#
loop_
_entity.id
_entity.type
_entity.pdbx_description
1 polymer ?
#
loop_
_entity_poly.entity_id
_entity_poly.type
_entity_poly.pdbx_seq_one_letter_code
_entity_poly.pdbx_strand_id
1 'polypeptide(L)'
;MKNILFWLYVALAIILMGLGYTYWQSKVTTSGEEGQAETIHFKDDHLQRAYQTNHSLKVTVISAPYQVSDNNDSVTEELKRTYPSLKINEIMATEDSKQINPDEIIATKPDAVIMDAMTLNDYAEKISIKAHNKQLSKIVKALKSHKISVYVFGTRPSADDAFNEYQQSEEKYFADSTVYTSQSGSWPTDELKDNYNKDTELLTSRGLDRWFKAIDEEIFKKWDH
;
A
#
# COMPACT_ATOMS: atom_id res chain seq x y z
N MET A 1 -61.01 -18.17 17.24
CA MET A 1 -60.36 -16.90 16.81
C MET A 1 -59.11 -16.61 17.64
N LYS A 2 -58.09 -17.50 17.65
CA LYS A 2 -56.84 -17.28 18.43
C LYS A 2 -55.55 -17.17 17.59
N ASN A 3 -55.62 -17.40 16.28
CA ASN A 3 -54.44 -17.36 15.41
C ASN A 3 -54.38 -16.14 14.48
N ILE A 4 -55.49 -15.39 14.32
CA ILE A 4 -55.51 -14.23 13.41
C ILE A 4 -54.59 -13.12 13.93
N LEU A 5 -54.59 -12.87 15.25
CA LEU A 5 -53.72 -11.84 15.85
C LEU A 5 -52.23 -12.19 15.68
N PHE A 6 -51.87 -13.47 15.84
CA PHE A 6 -50.49 -13.95 15.64
C PHE A 6 -50.03 -13.75 14.19
N TRP A 7 -50.85 -14.15 13.21
CA TRP A 7 -50.52 -13.95 11.79
C TRP A 7 -50.44 -12.46 11.41
N LEU A 8 -51.21 -11.60 12.07
CA LEU A 8 -51.18 -10.16 11.85
C LEU A 8 -49.87 -9.53 12.39
N TYR A 9 -49.36 -10.00 13.54
CA TYR A 9 -48.03 -9.59 14.03
C TYR A 9 -46.89 -10.07 13.14
N VAL A 10 -46.97 -11.31 12.64
CA VAL A 10 -45.97 -11.85 11.70
C VAL A 10 -45.95 -11.03 10.40
N ALA A 11 -47.12 -10.70 9.86
CA ALA A 11 -47.22 -9.85 8.67
C ALA A 11 -46.64 -8.45 8.91
N LEU A 12 -46.93 -7.83 10.07
CA LEU A 12 -46.41 -6.52 10.41
C LEU A 12 -44.88 -6.52 10.56
N ALA A 13 -44.31 -7.56 11.16
CA ALA A 13 -42.87 -7.72 11.31
C ALA A 13 -42.17 -7.86 9.95
N ILE A 14 -42.75 -8.63 9.02
CA ILE A 14 -42.22 -8.77 7.65
C ILE A 14 -42.25 -7.43 6.91
N ILE A 15 -43.32 -6.66 7.06
CA ILE A 15 -43.43 -5.31 6.45
C ILE A 15 -42.39 -4.37 7.04
N LEU A 16 -42.20 -4.36 8.37
CA LEU A 16 -41.21 -3.51 9.03
C LEU A 16 -39.78 -3.90 8.64
N MET A 17 -39.48 -5.19 8.51
CA MET A 17 -38.18 -5.67 8.00
C MET A 17 -37.97 -5.26 6.54
N GLY A 18 -39.00 -5.36 5.69
CA GLY A 18 -38.95 -4.90 4.30
C GLY A 18 -38.73 -3.39 4.20
N LEU A 19 -39.48 -2.60 4.95
CA LEU A 19 -39.31 -1.15 5.00
C LEU A 19 -37.94 -0.75 5.56
N GLY A 20 -37.48 -1.42 6.62
CA GLY A 20 -36.14 -1.24 7.19
C GLY A 20 -35.04 -1.57 6.19
N TYR A 21 -35.18 -2.67 5.43
CA TYR A 21 -34.26 -3.03 4.36
C TYR A 21 -34.25 -1.99 3.24
N THR A 22 -35.42 -1.53 2.78
CA THR A 22 -35.50 -0.47 1.75
C THR A 22 -34.96 0.87 2.23
N TYR A 23 -35.17 1.22 3.50
CA TYR A 23 -34.61 2.43 4.11
C TYR A 23 -33.10 2.34 4.27
N TRP A 24 -32.57 1.18 4.71
CA TRP A 24 -31.14 0.94 4.81
C TRP A 24 -30.48 0.93 3.43
N GLN A 25 -31.05 0.22 2.45
CA GLN A 25 -30.61 0.28 1.04
C GLN A 25 -30.68 1.72 0.53
N SER A 26 -31.77 2.46 0.70
CA SER A 26 -31.82 3.88 0.36
C SER A 26 -30.70 4.68 1.03
N LYS A 27 -30.45 4.49 2.33
CA LYS A 27 -29.38 5.24 3.00
C LYS A 27 -27.98 4.87 2.54
N VAL A 28 -27.72 3.60 2.23
CA VAL A 28 -26.41 3.10 1.76
C VAL A 28 -26.18 3.36 0.27
N THR A 29 -27.25 3.35 -0.54
CA THR A 29 -27.19 3.58 -1.99
C THR A 29 -27.28 5.08 -2.32
N THR A 30 -28.04 5.87 -1.54
CA THR A 30 -28.13 7.33 -1.70
C THR A 30 -27.02 8.08 -0.96
N SER A 31 -26.24 7.43 -0.07
CA SER A 31 -24.88 7.90 0.26
C SER A 31 -23.86 7.56 -0.83
N GLY A 32 -24.29 6.90 -1.91
CA GLY A 32 -23.46 6.41 -3.01
C GLY A 32 -23.65 7.13 -4.35
N GLU A 33 -24.47 8.18 -4.44
CA GLU A 33 -24.54 9.03 -5.63
C GLU A 33 -24.30 10.50 -5.23
N GLU A 34 -23.30 11.10 -5.88
CA GLU A 34 -22.65 12.40 -5.61
C GLU A 34 -21.59 12.43 -4.50
N GLY A 35 -20.83 11.34 -4.35
CA GLY A 35 -19.46 11.48 -3.88
C GLY A 35 -18.67 12.22 -4.96
N GLN A 36 -18.37 13.51 -4.75
CA GLN A 36 -17.28 14.17 -5.45
C GLN A 36 -16.11 13.18 -5.45
N ALA A 37 -15.67 12.72 -6.62
CA ALA A 37 -14.47 11.90 -6.69
C ALA A 37 -13.39 12.68 -5.92
N GLU A 38 -12.95 12.16 -4.78
CA GLU A 38 -11.88 12.79 -4.01
C GLU A 38 -10.77 13.08 -5.01
N THR A 39 -10.52 14.37 -5.21
CA THR A 39 -9.56 14.78 -6.22
C THR A 39 -8.20 14.42 -5.66
N ILE A 40 -7.63 13.32 -6.14
CA ILE A 40 -6.30 12.90 -5.72
C ILE A 40 -5.30 13.94 -6.20
N HIS A 41 -4.47 14.39 -5.27
CA HIS A 41 -3.40 15.33 -5.57
C HIS A 41 -2.05 14.65 -5.41
N PHE A 42 -1.27 14.65 -6.48
CA PHE A 42 0.07 14.08 -6.52
C PHE A 42 1.12 15.18 -6.29
N LYS A 43 2.20 14.81 -5.61
CA LYS A 43 3.41 15.64 -5.54
C LYS A 43 4.15 15.71 -6.87
N ASP A 44 4.13 14.62 -7.64
CA ASP A 44 4.69 14.55 -8.99
C ASP A 44 3.74 15.23 -10.00
N ASP A 45 4.22 16.31 -10.63
CA ASP A 45 3.47 17.08 -11.63
C ASP A 45 3.11 16.26 -12.87
N HIS A 46 3.92 15.27 -13.26
CA HIS A 46 3.62 14.37 -14.36
C HIS A 46 2.41 13.48 -14.02
N LEU A 47 2.41 12.87 -12.83
CA LEU A 47 1.27 12.09 -12.35
C LEU A 47 0.02 12.96 -12.15
N GLN A 48 0.18 14.16 -11.60
CA GLN A 48 -0.93 15.10 -11.42
C GLN A 48 -1.61 15.45 -12.74
N ARG A 49 -0.84 15.75 -13.80
CA ARG A 49 -1.37 16.05 -15.14
C ARG A 49 -2.04 14.83 -15.78
N ALA A 50 -1.44 13.65 -15.63
CA ALA A 50 -2.01 12.41 -16.14
C ALA A 50 -3.34 12.09 -15.46
N TYR A 51 -3.43 12.25 -14.13
CA TYR A 51 -4.68 12.04 -13.38
C TYR A 51 -5.76 13.07 -13.76
N GLN A 52 -5.41 14.35 -13.92
CA GLN A 52 -6.36 15.38 -14.36
C GLN A 52 -6.92 15.13 -15.77
N THR A 53 -6.17 14.43 -16.63
CA THR A 53 -6.59 14.13 -18.00
C THR A 53 -7.47 12.89 -18.06
N ASN A 54 -7.08 11.83 -17.35
CA ASN A 54 -7.69 10.50 -17.49
C ASN A 54 -8.62 10.12 -16.33
N HIS A 55 -8.60 10.88 -15.23
CA HIS A 55 -9.27 10.58 -13.96
C HIS A 55 -9.03 9.16 -13.43
N SER A 56 -7.94 8.53 -13.86
CA SER A 56 -7.54 7.17 -13.51
C SER A 56 -6.07 7.01 -13.86
N LEU A 57 -5.30 6.45 -12.93
CA LEU A 57 -3.91 6.04 -13.15
C LEU A 57 -3.76 4.56 -12.82
N LYS A 58 -2.87 3.89 -13.55
CA LYS A 58 -2.42 2.54 -13.24
C LYS A 58 -1.22 2.60 -12.33
N VAL A 59 -1.35 2.05 -11.14
CA VAL A 59 -0.27 1.98 -10.16
C VAL A 59 0.06 0.51 -9.95
N THR A 60 1.33 0.15 -10.13
CA THR A 60 1.81 -1.18 -9.74
C THR A 60 2.49 -1.08 -8.39
N VAL A 61 2.03 -1.85 -7.41
CA VAL A 61 2.67 -1.98 -6.10
C VAL A 61 3.48 -3.27 -6.11
N ILE A 62 4.78 -3.17 -5.87
CA ILE A 62 5.67 -4.31 -5.63
C ILE A 62 5.80 -4.43 -4.12
N SER A 63 5.08 -5.39 -3.53
CA SER A 63 4.99 -5.59 -2.09
C SER A 63 5.86 -6.74 -1.61
N ALA A 64 6.17 -6.76 -0.32
CA ALA A 64 6.84 -7.87 0.34
C ALA A 64 5.89 -8.57 1.34
N PRO A 65 6.05 -9.88 1.61
CA PRO A 65 5.21 -10.64 2.55
C PRO A 65 5.10 -10.02 3.94
N TYR A 66 6.13 -9.26 4.34
CA TYR A 66 6.24 -8.61 5.64
C TYR A 66 5.54 -7.25 5.72
N GLN A 67 4.85 -6.82 4.66
CA GLN A 67 3.99 -5.63 4.63
C GLN A 67 2.51 -5.96 4.92
N VAL A 68 2.30 -7.12 5.57
CA VAL A 68 0.99 -7.63 5.97
C VAL A 68 0.90 -7.59 7.48
N SER A 69 -0.27 -7.25 7.99
CA SER A 69 -0.55 -7.27 9.42
C SER A 69 -1.04 -8.64 9.90
N ASP A 70 -1.05 -8.85 11.21
CA ASP A 70 -1.59 -10.08 11.83
C ASP A 70 -3.09 -10.36 11.49
N ASN A 71 -3.83 -9.35 11.00
CA ASN A 71 -5.21 -9.50 10.53
C ASN A 71 -5.33 -9.70 9.01
N ASN A 72 -4.20 -9.92 8.32
CA ASN A 72 -4.10 -10.05 6.87
C ASN A 72 -4.46 -8.79 6.06
N ASP A 73 -4.49 -7.62 6.71
CA ASP A 73 -4.54 -6.33 6.03
C ASP A 73 -3.13 -5.98 5.53
N SER A 74 -3.01 -5.56 4.26
CA SER A 74 -1.73 -5.19 3.64
C SER A 74 -1.69 -3.72 3.27
N VAL A 75 -0.48 -3.17 3.12
CA VAL A 75 -0.28 -1.78 2.68
C VAL A 75 -0.96 -1.52 1.32
N THR A 76 -0.95 -2.51 0.44
CA THR A 76 -1.63 -2.47 -0.87
C THR A 76 -3.15 -2.34 -0.71
N GLU A 77 -3.77 -3.10 0.19
CA GLU A 77 -5.21 -3.01 0.42
C GLU A 77 -5.60 -1.66 1.05
N GLU A 78 -4.76 -1.11 1.93
CA GLU A 78 -4.96 0.24 2.48
C GLU A 78 -4.93 1.32 1.40
N LEU A 79 -3.98 1.22 0.45
CA LEU A 79 -3.91 2.10 -0.72
C LEU A 79 -5.15 2.00 -1.60
N LYS A 80 -5.66 0.77 -1.86
CA LYS A 80 -6.88 0.56 -2.63
C LYS A 80 -8.11 1.16 -1.95
N ARG A 81 -8.20 1.02 -0.63
CA ARG A 81 -9.31 1.57 0.18
C ARG A 81 -9.28 3.09 0.22
N THR A 82 -8.09 3.67 0.37
CA THR A 82 -7.93 5.13 0.50
C THR A 82 -8.03 5.84 -0.85
N TYR A 83 -7.56 5.22 -1.94
CA TYR A 83 -7.56 5.82 -3.29
C TYR A 83 -8.30 4.96 -4.32
N PRO A 84 -9.64 4.83 -4.20
CA PRO A 84 -10.43 3.93 -5.03
C PRO A 84 -10.46 4.29 -6.52
N SER A 85 -10.07 5.52 -6.91
CA SER A 85 -9.97 5.92 -8.32
C SER A 85 -8.68 5.46 -9.01
N LEU A 86 -7.70 4.96 -8.24
CA LEU A 86 -6.47 4.37 -8.78
C LEU A 86 -6.69 2.91 -9.16
N LYS A 87 -6.17 2.51 -10.32
CA LYS A 87 -6.13 1.11 -10.75
C LYS A 87 -4.86 0.47 -10.20
N ILE A 88 -4.95 0.01 -8.95
CA ILE A 88 -3.81 -0.59 -8.24
C ILE A 88 -3.73 -2.08 -8.56
N ASN A 89 -2.60 -2.50 -9.13
CA ASN A 89 -2.21 -3.89 -9.29
C ASN A 89 -1.08 -4.24 -8.33
N GLU A 90 -1.11 -5.43 -7.72
CA GLU A 90 -0.06 -5.90 -6.82
C GLU A 90 0.80 -6.97 -7.49
N ILE A 91 2.11 -6.89 -7.24
CA ILE A 91 3.08 -7.96 -7.50
C ILE A 91 3.77 -8.24 -6.17
N MET A 92 3.48 -9.40 -5.60
CA MET A 92 4.09 -9.80 -4.33
C MET A 92 5.43 -10.47 -4.59
N ALA A 93 6.50 -9.86 -4.09
CA ALA A 93 7.85 -10.39 -4.11
C ALA A 93 8.02 -11.39 -2.95
N THR A 94 7.71 -12.67 -3.14
CA THR A 94 7.74 -13.65 -2.04
C THR A 94 9.15 -14.12 -1.65
N GLU A 95 10.08 -14.11 -2.60
CA GLU A 95 11.49 -14.47 -2.40
C GLU A 95 12.42 -13.24 -2.56
N ASP A 96 13.65 -13.43 -3.03
CA ASP A 96 14.63 -12.38 -3.28
C ASP A 96 14.26 -11.43 -4.45
N SER A 97 14.96 -10.31 -4.53
CA SER A 97 14.74 -9.24 -5.50
C SER A 97 15.05 -9.62 -6.95
N LYS A 98 15.68 -10.78 -7.21
CA LYS A 98 15.95 -11.26 -8.58
C LYS A 98 14.72 -11.82 -9.26
N GLN A 99 13.69 -12.21 -8.51
CA GLN A 99 12.42 -12.66 -9.09
C GLN A 99 11.68 -11.51 -9.80
N ILE A 100 11.99 -10.25 -9.45
CA ILE A 100 11.36 -9.08 -10.05
C ILE A 100 11.91 -8.82 -11.44
N ASN A 101 11.07 -9.09 -12.44
CA ASN A 101 11.34 -8.80 -13.83
C ASN A 101 10.76 -7.44 -14.24
N PRO A 102 11.59 -6.41 -14.46
CA PRO A 102 11.08 -5.09 -14.86
C PRO A 102 10.36 -5.11 -16.22
N ASP A 103 10.72 -6.01 -17.13
CA ASP A 103 10.10 -6.06 -18.46
C ASP A 103 8.62 -6.47 -18.38
N GLU A 104 8.28 -7.37 -17.47
CA GLU A 104 6.90 -7.78 -17.20
C GLU A 104 6.09 -6.62 -16.58
N ILE A 105 6.69 -5.86 -15.66
CA ILE A 105 6.07 -4.66 -15.08
C ILE A 105 5.82 -3.62 -16.17
N ILE A 106 6.82 -3.33 -17.01
CA ILE A 106 6.73 -2.37 -18.11
C ILE A 106 5.62 -2.78 -19.10
N ALA A 107 5.44 -4.07 -19.38
CA ALA A 107 4.41 -4.56 -20.28
C ALA A 107 2.98 -4.21 -19.83
N THR A 108 2.76 -4.05 -18.51
CA THR A 108 1.46 -3.60 -17.96
C THR A 108 1.17 -2.12 -18.20
N LYS A 109 2.19 -1.35 -18.61
CA LYS A 109 2.17 0.11 -18.83
C LYS A 109 1.64 0.87 -17.59
N PRO A 110 2.30 0.75 -16.44
CA PRO A 110 1.91 1.50 -15.26
C PRO A 110 2.30 2.98 -15.43
N ASP A 111 1.51 3.88 -14.85
CA ASP A 111 1.86 5.29 -14.75
C ASP A 111 2.86 5.51 -13.60
N ALA A 112 2.70 4.74 -12.52
CA ALA A 112 3.62 4.74 -11.38
C ALA A 112 3.88 3.33 -10.84
N VAL A 113 5.06 3.14 -10.26
CA VAL A 113 5.45 1.96 -9.49
C VAL A 113 5.80 2.38 -8.07
N ILE A 114 5.15 1.77 -7.09
CA ILE A 114 5.45 1.88 -5.67
C ILE A 114 6.09 0.56 -5.26
N MET A 115 7.27 0.58 -4.65
CA MET A 115 8.06 -0.63 -4.44
C MET A 115 8.64 -0.67 -3.03
N ASP A 116 8.43 -1.78 -2.34
CA ASP A 116 9.30 -2.18 -1.21
C ASP A 116 10.71 -2.42 -1.73
N ALA A 117 11.73 -1.93 -1.03
CA ALA A 117 13.12 -2.15 -1.43
C ALA A 117 13.50 -3.64 -1.50
N MET A 118 12.74 -4.52 -0.85
CA MET A 118 12.97 -5.97 -0.66
C MET A 118 14.19 -6.26 0.21
N THR A 119 14.60 -5.31 1.05
CA THR A 119 15.76 -5.40 1.94
C THR A 119 15.69 -6.63 2.84
N LEU A 120 14.52 -6.86 3.47
CA LEU A 120 14.31 -7.98 4.40
C LEU A 120 14.31 -9.32 3.67
N ASN A 121 13.71 -9.39 2.49
CA ASN A 121 13.72 -10.59 1.66
C ASN A 121 15.15 -10.96 1.27
N ASP A 122 15.91 -10.02 0.72
CA ASP A 122 17.29 -10.26 0.29
C ASP A 122 18.20 -10.59 1.47
N TYR A 123 17.99 -9.97 2.63
CA TYR A 123 18.70 -10.32 3.85
C TYR A 123 18.40 -11.75 4.30
N ALA A 124 17.13 -12.15 4.36
CA ALA A 124 16.70 -13.49 4.74
C ALA A 124 17.26 -14.57 3.79
N GLU A 125 17.33 -14.26 2.49
CA GLU A 125 17.91 -15.11 1.44
C GLU A 125 19.44 -15.02 1.35
N LYS A 126 20.09 -14.33 2.30
CA LYS A 126 21.56 -14.18 2.41
C LYS A 126 22.20 -13.55 1.17
N ILE A 127 21.45 -12.70 0.46
CA ILE A 127 21.96 -11.92 -0.66
C ILE A 127 22.81 -10.79 -0.10
N SER A 128 24.06 -10.68 -0.56
CA SER A 128 24.95 -9.60 -0.13
C SER A 128 24.36 -8.21 -0.45
N ILE A 129 24.57 -7.23 0.42
CA ILE A 129 24.09 -5.86 0.23
C ILE A 129 24.52 -5.25 -1.12
N LYS A 130 25.71 -5.58 -1.61
CA LYS A 130 26.19 -5.12 -2.92
C LYS A 130 25.35 -5.68 -4.08
N ALA A 131 24.93 -6.94 -3.98
CA ALA A 131 24.10 -7.58 -4.99
C ALA A 131 22.67 -7.03 -4.96
N HIS A 132 22.12 -6.87 -3.75
CA HIS A 132 20.84 -6.21 -3.50
C HIS A 132 20.77 -4.81 -4.12
N ASN A 133 21.69 -3.91 -3.73
CA ASN A 133 21.76 -2.53 -4.24
C ASN A 133 21.86 -2.49 -5.77
N LYS A 134 22.64 -3.40 -6.36
CA LYS A 134 22.79 -3.51 -7.82
C LYS A 134 21.49 -3.94 -8.49
N GLN A 135 20.78 -4.91 -7.91
CA GLN A 135 19.51 -5.41 -8.45
C GLN A 135 18.41 -4.35 -8.33
N LEU A 136 18.26 -3.70 -7.17
CA LEU A 136 17.30 -2.62 -6.97
C LEU A 136 17.56 -1.44 -7.93
N SER A 137 18.81 -1.03 -8.08
CA SER A 137 19.21 0.01 -9.05
C SER A 137 18.89 -0.38 -10.50
N LYS A 138 19.08 -1.66 -10.86
CA LYS A 138 18.74 -2.18 -12.20
C LYS A 138 17.24 -2.07 -12.47
N ILE A 139 16.39 -2.48 -11.52
CA ILE A 139 14.92 -2.39 -11.63
C ILE A 139 14.50 -0.93 -11.81
N VAL A 140 14.94 -0.05 -10.90
CA VAL A 140 14.63 1.40 -10.95
C VAL A 140 15.05 2.02 -12.29
N LYS A 141 16.27 1.72 -12.76
CA LYS A 141 16.77 2.26 -14.03
C LYS A 141 15.93 1.81 -15.22
N ALA A 142 15.51 0.54 -15.26
CA ALA A 142 14.68 0.00 -16.33
C ALA A 142 13.28 0.63 -16.36
N LEU A 143 12.66 0.84 -15.19
CA LEU A 143 11.35 1.50 -15.09
C LEU A 143 11.44 2.97 -15.51
N LYS A 144 12.43 3.71 -14.99
CA LYS A 144 12.63 5.12 -15.33
C LYS A 144 12.96 5.35 -16.80
N SER A 145 13.68 4.45 -17.46
CA SER A 145 13.96 4.58 -18.91
C SER A 145 12.68 4.53 -19.76
N HIS A 146 11.59 3.99 -19.20
CA HIS A 146 10.27 3.95 -19.82
C HIS A 146 9.34 5.08 -19.34
N LYS A 147 9.88 6.10 -18.66
CA LYS A 147 9.14 7.26 -18.13
C LYS A 147 8.04 6.90 -17.12
N ILE A 148 8.20 5.78 -16.43
CA ILE A 148 7.34 5.38 -15.31
C ILE A 148 7.82 6.14 -14.07
N SER A 149 6.91 6.76 -13.31
CA SER A 149 7.26 7.35 -11.99
C SER A 149 7.54 6.22 -11.01
N VAL A 150 8.65 6.27 -10.28
CA VAL A 150 9.09 5.18 -9.38
C VAL A 150 9.29 5.74 -7.99
N TYR A 151 8.73 5.04 -7.00
CA TYR A 151 8.92 5.29 -5.58
C TYR A 151 9.38 4.01 -4.92
N VAL A 152 10.52 4.07 -4.24
CA VAL A 152 11.11 2.95 -3.51
C VAL A 152 11.11 3.32 -2.03
N PHE A 153 10.54 2.45 -1.22
CA PHE A 153 10.52 2.61 0.22
C PHE A 153 11.44 1.57 0.83
N GLY A 154 12.44 2.04 1.59
CA GLY A 154 13.27 1.17 2.41
C GLY A 154 12.41 0.36 3.38
N THR A 155 12.98 -0.69 3.95
CA THR A 155 12.25 -1.50 4.93
C THR A 155 12.19 -0.83 6.31
N ARG A 156 11.39 -1.34 7.24
CA ARG A 156 11.36 -0.90 8.65
C ARG A 156 12.66 -1.29 9.38
N PRO A 157 13.08 -0.57 10.44
CA PRO A 157 14.17 -1.04 11.31
C PRO A 157 13.79 -2.31 12.09
N SER A 158 14.80 -3.09 12.50
CA SER A 158 14.64 -4.30 13.31
C SER A 158 15.42 -4.25 14.63
N ALA A 159 15.21 -5.24 15.50
CA ALA A 159 16.06 -5.50 16.67
C ALA A 159 17.33 -6.32 16.32
N ASP A 160 17.42 -6.87 15.10
CA ASP A 160 18.63 -7.54 14.60
C ASP A 160 19.67 -6.52 14.14
N ASP A 161 20.79 -6.43 14.87
CA ASP A 161 21.89 -5.51 14.57
C ASP A 161 22.50 -5.76 13.17
N ALA A 162 22.63 -7.03 12.75
CA ALA A 162 23.21 -7.36 11.46
C ALA A 162 22.29 -6.94 10.30
N PHE A 163 20.98 -7.06 10.50
CA PHE A 163 20.00 -6.52 9.57
C PHE A 163 20.02 -4.98 9.54
N ASN A 164 20.12 -4.31 10.69
CA ASN A 164 20.20 -2.85 10.74
C ASN A 164 21.44 -2.32 10.01
N GLU A 165 22.60 -2.99 10.14
CA GLU A 165 23.80 -2.65 9.35
C GLU A 165 23.56 -2.85 7.84
N TYR A 166 22.88 -3.92 7.45
CA TYR A 166 22.49 -4.18 6.07
C TYR A 166 21.61 -3.06 5.51
N GLN A 167 20.55 -2.71 6.23
CA GLN A 167 19.60 -1.66 5.89
C GLN A 167 20.27 -0.28 5.80
N GLN A 168 21.11 0.11 6.77
CA GLN A 168 21.82 1.38 6.73
C GLN A 168 22.77 1.49 5.53
N SER A 169 23.35 0.36 5.11
CA SER A 169 24.21 0.31 3.92
C SER A 169 23.41 0.46 2.61
N GLU A 170 22.18 -0.05 2.54
CA GLU A 170 21.23 0.24 1.46
C GLU A 170 20.89 1.74 1.42
N GLU A 171 20.44 2.29 2.54
CA GLU A 171 20.02 3.69 2.63
C GLU A 171 21.17 4.64 2.27
N LYS A 172 22.39 4.34 2.73
CA LYS A 172 23.59 5.09 2.35
C LYS A 172 23.89 5.01 0.86
N TYR A 173 23.65 3.86 0.23
CA TYR A 173 23.83 3.70 -1.22
C TYR A 173 22.83 4.56 -2.01
N PHE A 174 21.62 4.74 -1.49
CA PHE A 174 20.55 5.53 -2.12
C PHE A 174 20.36 6.94 -1.55
N ALA A 175 21.29 7.45 -0.74
CA ALA A 175 21.14 8.74 -0.04
C ALA A 175 20.87 9.94 -0.98
N ASP A 176 21.46 9.94 -2.18
CA ASP A 176 21.28 11.00 -3.18
C ASP A 176 20.14 10.69 -4.19
N SER A 177 19.39 9.61 -3.97
CA SER A 177 18.32 9.16 -4.87
C SER A 177 17.04 9.92 -4.60
N THR A 178 16.48 10.57 -5.63
CA THR A 178 15.17 11.24 -5.54
C THR A 178 13.97 10.30 -5.59
N VAL A 179 14.20 8.98 -5.67
CA VAL A 179 13.13 7.97 -5.75
C VAL A 179 13.11 7.05 -4.54
N TYR A 180 14.06 7.21 -3.61
CA TYR A 180 14.21 6.32 -2.48
C TYR A 180 13.85 7.06 -1.19
N THR A 181 12.97 6.46 -0.40
CA THR A 181 12.56 6.95 0.92
C THR A 181 13.11 6.01 1.99
N SER A 182 14.04 6.51 2.79
CA SER A 182 14.56 5.81 3.97
C SER A 182 13.48 5.67 5.03
N GLN A 183 13.50 4.55 5.74
CA GLN A 183 12.54 4.22 6.79
C GLN A 183 13.21 3.89 8.12
N SER A 184 14.53 3.61 8.15
CA SER A 184 15.22 3.22 9.38
C SER A 184 15.10 4.27 10.50
N GLY A 185 15.12 5.55 10.13
CA GLY A 185 15.06 6.68 11.05
C GLY A 185 13.66 7.24 11.32
N SER A 186 12.62 6.76 10.62
CA SER A 186 11.25 7.31 10.73
C SER A 186 10.39 6.55 11.75
N TRP A 187 10.88 5.43 12.29
CA TRP A 187 10.16 4.59 13.24
C TRP A 187 10.71 4.79 14.65
N PRO A 188 9.86 4.92 15.68
CA PRO A 188 10.31 5.05 17.06
C PRO A 188 10.99 3.75 17.53
N THR A 189 12.28 3.85 17.85
CA THR A 189 13.12 2.72 18.28
C THR A 189 12.64 2.07 19.58
N ASP A 190 12.07 2.86 20.49
CA ASP A 190 11.63 2.38 21.81
C ASP A 190 10.29 1.61 21.75
N GLU A 191 9.60 1.66 20.60
CA GLU A 191 8.28 1.08 20.36
C GLU A 191 8.26 0.09 19.18
N LEU A 192 9.41 -0.45 18.75
CA LEU A 192 9.46 -1.35 17.59
C LEU A 192 8.48 -2.53 17.70
N LYS A 193 8.38 -3.14 18.89
CA LYS A 193 7.43 -4.21 19.20
C LYS A 193 5.96 -3.85 19.02
N ASP A 194 5.62 -2.56 19.08
CA ASP A 194 4.25 -2.08 18.87
C ASP A 194 3.94 -1.95 17.38
N ASN A 195 4.96 -1.97 16.52
CA ASN A 195 4.83 -1.76 15.08
C ASN A 195 4.99 -3.05 14.27
N TYR A 196 5.69 -4.06 14.79
CA TYR A 196 5.75 -5.37 14.17
C TYR A 196 5.95 -6.48 15.22
N ASN A 197 5.52 -7.68 14.87
CA ASN A 197 5.73 -8.88 15.65
C ASN A 197 7.14 -9.42 15.37
N LYS A 198 7.99 -9.47 16.40
CA LYS A 198 9.39 -9.92 16.28
C LYS A 198 9.58 -11.39 15.90
N ASP A 199 8.57 -12.24 16.11
CA ASP A 199 8.68 -13.68 15.87
C ASP A 199 8.21 -14.02 14.44
N THR A 200 7.21 -13.30 13.94
CA THR A 200 6.67 -13.50 12.58
C THR A 200 7.20 -12.48 11.57
N GLU A 201 7.82 -11.39 12.02
CA GLU A 201 8.23 -10.24 11.21
C GLU A 201 7.06 -9.55 10.47
N LEU A 202 5.82 -9.82 10.88
CA LEU A 202 4.61 -9.18 10.33
C LEU A 202 4.33 -7.85 11.02
N LEU A 203 3.70 -6.92 10.30
CA LEU A 203 3.31 -5.64 10.87
C LEU A 203 2.20 -5.81 11.91
N THR A 204 2.13 -4.90 12.86
CA THR A 204 0.88 -4.65 13.59
C THR A 204 0.04 -3.65 12.78
N SER A 205 -1.20 -3.38 13.19
CA SER A 205 -1.99 -2.28 12.62
C SER A 205 -1.25 -0.94 12.70
N ARG A 206 -0.49 -0.69 13.79
CA ARG A 206 0.30 0.54 13.93
C ARG A 206 1.46 0.60 12.94
N GLY A 207 2.13 -0.53 12.69
CA GLY A 207 3.19 -0.60 11.69
C GLY A 207 2.66 -0.42 10.27
N LEU A 208 1.50 -1.02 9.98
CA LEU A 208 0.78 -0.84 8.71
C LEU A 208 0.48 0.64 8.47
N ASP A 209 -0.13 1.32 9.45
CA ASP A 209 -0.46 2.74 9.38
C ASP A 209 0.77 3.61 9.14
N ARG A 210 1.89 3.31 9.81
CA ARG A 210 3.16 4.04 9.61
C ARG A 210 3.69 3.86 8.20
N TRP A 211 3.69 2.64 7.69
CA TRP A 211 4.16 2.35 6.35
C TRP A 211 3.29 3.03 5.30
N PHE A 212 1.97 2.89 5.43
CA PHE A 212 1.00 3.56 4.58
C PHE A 212 1.20 5.07 4.62
N LYS A 213 1.34 5.66 5.81
CA LYS A 213 1.56 7.10 5.98
C LYS A 213 2.83 7.58 5.28
N ALA A 214 3.90 6.80 5.30
CA ALA A 214 5.12 7.19 4.57
C ALA A 214 4.89 7.22 3.05
N ILE A 215 4.10 6.27 2.52
CA ILE A 215 3.69 6.28 1.10
C ILE A 215 2.79 7.48 0.81
N ASP A 216 1.78 7.70 1.65
CA ASP A 216 0.86 8.85 1.55
C ASP A 216 1.64 10.16 1.49
N GLU A 217 2.51 10.36 2.48
CA GLU A 217 3.30 11.58 2.62
C GLU A 217 4.29 11.76 1.48
N GLU A 218 4.86 10.72 0.88
CA GLU A 218 5.83 10.89 -0.20
C GLU A 218 5.18 11.12 -1.56
N ILE A 219 4.02 10.50 -1.82
CA ILE A 219 3.42 10.49 -3.16
C ILE A 219 2.33 11.55 -3.29
N PHE A 220 1.56 11.78 -2.24
CA PHE A 220 0.34 12.58 -2.28
C PHE A 220 0.50 13.90 -1.53
N LYS A 221 -0.27 14.91 -1.95
CA LYS A 221 -0.32 16.20 -1.27
C LYS A 221 -1.41 16.14 -0.19
N LYS A 222 -1.03 16.40 1.06
CA LYS A 222 -2.01 16.61 2.14
C LYS A 222 -2.87 17.83 1.81
N TRP A 223 -4.18 17.71 2.00
CA TRP A 223 -5.07 18.85 2.07
C TRP A 223 -5.06 19.37 3.50
N ASP A 224 -4.59 20.60 3.69
CA ASP A 224 -4.93 21.39 4.86
C ASP A 224 -6.35 21.93 4.62
N HIS A 225 -7.34 21.40 5.36
CA HIS A 225 -8.69 21.95 5.41
C HIS A 225 -8.75 23.20 6.30
#